data_AF-A0A2E3HQT6-F1
#
_entry.id   AF-A0A2E3HQT6-F1
#
_cell.length_a   1.000
_cell.length_b   1.000
_cell.length_c   1.000
_cell.angle_alpha   90.00
_cell.angle_beta   90.00
_cell.angle_gamma   90.00
#
_symmetry.space_group_name_H-M   'P 1'
#
loop_
_entity.id
_entity.type
_entity.pdbx_description
1 polymer ?
#
loop_
_entity_poly.entity_id
_entity_poly.type
_entity_poly.pdbx_seq_one_letter_code
_entity_poly.pdbx_strand_id
1 'polypeptide(L)'
;MRDFWADNGKAYPWYGNTGSQMDAGMYRMNLLCQDIQIPGTSFNTMDVKMPKKGLTQKMATARMYNELDVTFICDLGSSPISFFKLWQDMIIGYQPTKIPNNPGLYNPDTYADKQEHLAYAQRYYNDYTCDLTITKLEKFGVEKKSEPGLNGAEPTSKRPSEYQKAFKVRLGKAYPYSFNTVPYSAGQSEAVKCSVAFFYEYQHFVFKP
;
A
#
# COMPACT_ATOMS: atom_id res chain seq x y z
N MET A 1 -2.03 -7.93 -5.28
CA MET A 1 -1.34 -8.37 -4.03
C MET A 1 -1.14 -9.87 -3.95
N ARG A 2 -2.17 -10.73 -4.10
CA ARG A 2 -2.01 -12.20 -3.95
C ARG A 2 -0.89 -12.81 -4.81
N ASP A 3 -0.70 -12.35 -6.05
CA ASP A 3 0.29 -12.98 -6.95
C ASP A 3 1.74 -12.53 -6.69
N PHE A 4 1.94 -11.32 -6.15
CA PHE A 4 3.22 -10.88 -5.57
C PHE A 4 3.66 -11.77 -4.40
N TRP A 5 2.68 -12.37 -3.71
CA TRP A 5 2.88 -13.35 -2.65
C TRP A 5 2.83 -14.81 -3.14
N ALA A 6 2.32 -15.08 -4.34
CA ALA A 6 2.05 -16.43 -4.83
C ALA A 6 3.22 -17.07 -5.58
N ASP A 7 4.29 -16.31 -5.88
CA ASP A 7 5.51 -16.90 -6.42
C ASP A 7 6.28 -17.63 -5.30
N ASN A 8 5.75 -18.80 -4.96
CA ASN A 8 6.40 -19.88 -4.20
C ASN A 8 6.89 -19.54 -2.78
N GLY A 9 6.17 -18.72 -2.00
CA GLY A 9 6.36 -18.58 -0.54
C GLY A 9 7.72 -18.05 -0.07
N LYS A 10 8.67 -17.82 -0.97
CA LYS A 10 10.11 -17.67 -0.66
C LYS A 10 10.63 -16.24 -0.69
N ALA A 11 9.76 -15.24 -0.81
CA ALA A 11 10.22 -13.88 -1.11
C ALA A 11 10.76 -13.10 0.11
N TYR A 12 10.51 -13.50 1.37
CA TYR A 12 10.97 -12.70 2.53
C TYR A 12 11.30 -13.56 3.76
N PRO A 13 12.55 -13.56 4.27
CA PRO A 13 12.93 -14.34 5.44
C PRO A 13 12.38 -13.80 6.78
N TRP A 14 12.00 -12.52 6.85
CA TRP A 14 11.48 -11.90 8.08
C TRP A 14 9.97 -12.12 8.30
N TYR A 15 9.24 -12.45 7.24
CA TYR A 15 7.85 -12.86 7.28
C TYR A 15 7.79 -14.33 6.86
N GLY A 16 7.70 -15.22 7.85
CA GLY A 16 7.89 -16.65 7.67
C GLY A 16 7.22 -17.26 6.44
N ASN A 17 7.86 -18.30 5.91
CA ASN A 17 7.57 -19.01 4.66
C ASN A 17 6.32 -19.93 4.74
N THR A 18 5.24 -19.48 5.38
CA THR A 18 3.97 -20.21 5.46
C THR A 18 2.83 -19.23 5.19
N GLY A 19 1.80 -19.64 4.44
CA GLY A 19 0.71 -18.75 4.02
C GLY A 19 0.04 -17.99 5.18
N SER A 20 0.04 -18.55 6.40
CA SER A 20 -0.45 -17.88 7.61
C SER A 20 0.46 -16.75 8.13
N GLN A 21 1.77 -16.87 7.94
CA GLN A 21 2.77 -15.86 8.32
C GLN A 21 2.82 -14.70 7.31
N MET A 22 2.52 -14.98 6.04
CA MET A 22 2.39 -13.97 4.99
C MET A 22 1.17 -13.07 5.25
N ASP A 23 0.03 -13.68 5.61
CA ASP A 23 -1.16 -12.93 6.05
C ASP A 23 -0.87 -12.09 7.30
N ALA A 24 -0.13 -12.64 8.27
CA ALA A 24 0.29 -11.90 9.46
C ALA A 24 1.22 -10.72 9.14
N GLY A 25 2.13 -10.88 8.16
CA GLY A 25 3.02 -9.82 7.71
C GLY A 25 2.29 -8.69 7.01
N MET A 26 1.39 -9.02 6.10
CA MET A 26 0.49 -8.06 5.44
C MET A 26 -0.35 -7.30 6.46
N TYR A 27 -0.91 -8.00 7.43
CA TYR A 27 -1.71 -7.39 8.49
C TYR A 27 -0.89 -6.42 9.34
N ARG A 28 0.34 -6.79 9.72
CA ARG A 28 1.27 -5.90 10.45
C ARG A 28 1.60 -4.65 9.64
N MET A 29 1.90 -4.78 8.35
CA MET A 29 2.20 -3.65 7.48
C MET A 29 1.00 -2.68 7.38
N ASN A 30 -0.22 -3.22 7.26
CA ASN A 30 -1.43 -2.41 7.26
C ASN A 30 -1.65 -1.65 8.58
N LEU A 31 -1.25 -2.23 9.71
CA LEU A 31 -1.33 -1.57 11.02
C LEU A 31 -0.24 -0.50 11.23
N LEU A 32 0.90 -0.62 10.54
CA LEU A 32 1.98 0.38 10.60
C LEU A 32 1.67 1.63 9.76
N CYS A 33 0.67 1.58 8.88
CA CYS A 33 0.20 2.74 8.14
C CYS A 33 -0.39 3.77 9.13
N GLN A 34 0.25 4.93 9.25
CA GLN A 34 -0.19 5.99 10.14
C GLN A 34 -1.14 6.94 9.42
N ASP A 35 -0.68 7.47 8.29
CA ASP A 35 -1.38 8.52 7.56
C ASP A 35 -1.45 8.14 6.08
N ILE A 36 -2.61 8.38 5.48
CA ILE A 36 -2.84 8.13 4.05
C ILE A 36 -3.66 9.28 3.47
N GLN A 37 -3.19 9.84 2.37
CA GLN A 37 -3.91 10.86 1.64
C GLN A 37 -4.61 10.23 0.45
N ILE A 38 -5.96 10.14 0.49
CA ILE A 38 -6.72 9.61 -0.64
C ILE A 38 -6.53 10.57 -1.83
N PRO A 39 -6.04 10.07 -2.98
CA PRO A 39 -5.73 10.93 -4.11
C PRO A 39 -7.01 11.43 -4.77
N GLY A 40 -7.02 12.72 -5.12
CA GLY A 40 -8.06 13.28 -5.98
C GLY A 40 -7.86 12.90 -7.44
N THR A 41 -8.90 13.09 -8.25
CA THR A 41 -8.79 13.13 -9.72
C THR A 41 -9.13 14.50 -10.24
N SER A 42 -8.37 14.96 -11.23
CA SER A 42 -8.65 16.17 -12.00
C SER A 42 -8.93 15.82 -13.45
N PHE A 43 -9.46 16.78 -14.21
CA PHE A 43 -9.64 16.65 -15.66
C PHE A 43 -8.76 17.66 -16.36
N ASN A 44 -8.03 17.21 -17.38
CA ASN A 44 -7.44 18.09 -18.36
C ASN A 44 -8.54 18.79 -19.14
N THR A 45 -8.32 20.06 -19.45
CA THR A 45 -9.29 20.87 -20.19
C THR A 45 -8.63 21.47 -21.42
N MET A 46 -9.40 21.56 -22.51
CA MET A 46 -9.03 22.34 -23.68
C MET A 46 -10.04 23.46 -23.89
N ASP A 47 -9.52 24.64 -24.19
CA ASP A 47 -10.35 25.82 -24.46
C ASP A 47 -10.85 25.77 -25.91
N VAL A 48 -12.16 25.61 -26.07
CA VAL A 48 -12.83 25.76 -27.37
C VAL A 48 -13.42 27.15 -27.45
N LYS A 49 -12.89 27.95 -28.39
CA LYS A 49 -13.33 29.32 -28.64
C LYS A 49 -14.42 29.32 -29.70
N MET A 50 -15.44 30.17 -29.50
CA MET A 50 -16.55 30.39 -30.43
C MET A 50 -17.49 29.20 -30.72
N PRO A 51 -17.91 28.37 -29.74
CA PRO A 51 -19.08 27.50 -29.93
C PRO A 51 -20.36 28.32 -30.17
N LYS A 52 -20.41 29.55 -29.63
CA LYS A 52 -21.35 30.65 -29.93
C LYS A 52 -20.60 31.99 -29.85
N LYS A 53 -21.14 33.06 -30.46
CA LYS A 53 -20.51 34.39 -30.46
C LYS A 53 -20.14 34.84 -29.03
N GLY A 54 -18.86 35.11 -28.82
CA GLY A 54 -18.32 35.64 -27.56
C GLY A 54 -18.15 34.64 -26.42
N LEU A 55 -18.54 33.37 -26.59
CA LEU A 55 -18.39 32.34 -25.57
C LEU A 55 -17.07 31.57 -25.75
N THR A 56 -16.39 31.31 -24.64
CA THR A 56 -15.28 30.36 -24.54
C THR A 56 -15.71 29.21 -23.63
N GLN A 57 -15.62 27.97 -24.10
CA GLN A 57 -16.00 26.77 -23.35
C GLN A 57 -14.76 25.94 -23.05
N LYS A 58 -14.58 25.56 -21.78
CA LYS A 58 -13.53 24.63 -21.37
C LYS A 58 -14.06 23.20 -21.44
N MET A 59 -13.64 22.43 -22.44
CA MET A 59 -14.06 21.05 -22.61
C MET A 59 -13.10 20.11 -21.86
N ALA A 60 -13.63 19.25 -21.00
CA ALA A 60 -12.84 18.23 -20.32
C ALA A 60 -12.41 17.13 -21.32
N THR A 61 -11.12 16.81 -21.36
CA THR A 61 -10.53 15.84 -22.30
C THR A 61 -10.19 14.52 -21.64
N ALA A 62 -9.17 14.50 -20.79
CA ALA A 62 -8.67 13.31 -20.14
C ALA A 62 -8.76 13.46 -18.62
N ARG A 63 -9.04 12.35 -17.93
CA ARG A 63 -8.97 12.29 -16.47
C ARG A 63 -7.51 12.05 -16.06
N MET A 64 -7.00 12.88 -15.16
CA MET A 64 -5.68 12.74 -14.58
C MET A 64 -5.81 12.20 -13.15
N TYR A 65 -5.05 11.14 -12.87
CA TYR A 65 -4.95 10.50 -11.57
C TYR A 65 -3.73 11.08 -10.85
N ASN A 66 -3.95 11.74 -9.71
CA ASN A 66 -2.84 12.26 -8.89
C ASN A 66 -2.18 11.13 -8.12
N GLU A 67 -0.94 11.34 -7.70
CA GLU A 67 -0.17 10.38 -6.90
C GLU A 67 -0.82 10.12 -5.53
N LEU A 68 -0.61 8.91 -5.01
CA LEU A 68 -1.01 8.51 -3.66
C LEU A 68 0.18 8.65 -2.71
N ASP A 69 0.00 9.40 -1.63
CA ASP A 69 1.00 9.51 -0.56
C ASP A 69 0.56 8.72 0.69
N VAL A 70 1.45 7.87 1.18
CA VAL A 70 1.24 7.03 2.36
C VAL A 70 2.42 7.15 3.30
N THR A 71 2.17 7.31 4.59
CA THR A 71 3.19 7.38 5.63
C THR A 71 3.03 6.23 6.61
N PHE A 72 4.12 5.51 6.85
CA PHE A 72 4.21 4.37 7.76
C PHE A 72 5.13 4.71 8.94
N ILE A 73 4.82 4.16 10.11
CA ILE A 73 5.73 4.14 11.24
C ILE A 73 6.66 2.94 11.07
N CYS A 74 7.96 3.17 11.28
CA CYS A 74 8.96 2.12 11.26
C CYS A 74 8.92 1.32 12.57
N ASP A 75 8.84 0.00 12.46
CA ASP A 75 9.02 -0.88 13.61
C ASP A 75 10.51 -1.05 13.95
N LEU A 76 10.81 -1.80 15.02
CA LEU A 76 12.17 -2.12 15.44
C LEU A 76 12.98 -2.83 14.33
N GLY A 77 12.32 -3.64 13.50
CA GLY A 77 12.93 -4.34 12.37
C GLY A 77 13.00 -3.51 11.08
N SER A 78 12.55 -2.25 11.09
CA SER A 78 12.39 -1.40 9.91
C SER A 78 11.66 -2.11 8.76
N SER A 79 10.62 -2.88 9.10
CA SER A 79 9.86 -3.69 8.14
C SER A 79 9.31 -2.87 6.95
N PRO A 80 8.73 -1.66 7.13
CA PRO A 80 8.24 -0.88 6.00
C PRO A 80 9.34 -0.41 5.05
N ILE A 81 10.49 0.01 5.60
CA ILE A 81 11.63 0.49 4.82
C ILE A 81 12.16 -0.63 3.93
N SER A 82 12.44 -1.80 4.51
CA SER A 82 12.98 -2.93 3.77
C SER A 82 12.03 -3.41 2.67
N PHE A 83 10.73 -3.40 2.94
CA PHE A 83 9.71 -3.79 1.97
C PHE A 83 9.66 -2.85 0.75
N PHE A 84 9.49 -1.55 0.97
CA PHE A 84 9.35 -0.60 -0.16
C PHE A 84 10.65 -0.44 -0.94
N LYS A 85 11.79 -0.51 -0.26
CA LYS A 85 13.09 -0.52 -0.92
C LYS A 85 13.24 -1.76 -1.81
N LEU A 86 12.91 -2.94 -1.31
CA LEU A 86 13.01 -4.16 -2.10
C LEU A 86 12.02 -4.19 -3.26
N TRP A 87 10.83 -3.60 -3.11
CA TRP A 87 9.91 -3.44 -4.24
C TRP A 87 10.51 -2.56 -5.33
N GLN A 88 11.06 -1.39 -5.00
CA GLN A 88 11.74 -0.53 -5.99
C GLN A 88 12.91 -1.24 -6.65
N ASP A 89 13.72 -1.93 -5.86
CA ASP A 89 14.85 -2.72 -6.35
C ASP A 89 14.37 -3.84 -7.30
N MET A 90 13.25 -4.49 -6.99
CA MET A 90 12.63 -5.49 -7.86
C MET A 90 12.18 -4.90 -9.21
N ILE A 91 11.67 -3.66 -9.26
CA ILE A 91 11.24 -2.99 -10.51
C ILE A 91 12.43 -2.92 -11.47
N ILE A 92 13.60 -2.50 -10.99
CA ILE A 92 14.82 -2.36 -11.79
C ILE A 92 15.55 -3.69 -12.02
N GLY A 93 14.98 -4.81 -11.57
CA GLY A 93 15.54 -6.15 -11.79
C GLY A 93 16.61 -6.57 -10.79
N TYR A 94 16.80 -5.82 -9.69
CA TYR A 94 17.71 -6.21 -8.63
C TYR A 94 17.19 -7.46 -7.93
N GLN A 95 18.03 -8.50 -7.86
CA GLN A 95 17.74 -9.71 -7.10
C GLN A 95 18.87 -9.92 -6.10
N PRO A 96 18.59 -9.97 -4.80
CA PRO A 96 19.63 -10.35 -3.86
C PRO A 96 20.01 -11.82 -4.13
N THR A 97 21.30 -12.14 -4.06
CA THR A 97 21.77 -13.50 -4.35
C THR A 97 21.25 -14.48 -3.29
N LYS A 98 20.63 -15.58 -3.74
CA LYS A 98 20.14 -16.64 -2.84
C LYS A 98 21.33 -17.30 -2.13
N ILE A 99 21.25 -17.52 -0.82
CA ILE A 99 22.25 -18.34 -0.12
C ILE A 99 22.14 -19.77 -0.66
N PRO A 100 23.22 -20.38 -1.19
CA PRO A 100 23.18 -21.72 -1.79
C PRO A 100 22.57 -22.80 -0.87
N ASN A 101 22.76 -22.65 0.45
CA ASN A 101 22.32 -23.60 1.46
C ASN A 101 20.98 -23.24 2.13
N ASN A 102 20.39 -22.08 1.84
CA ASN A 102 19.05 -21.75 2.31
C ASN A 102 18.33 -20.82 1.32
N PRO A 103 17.62 -21.36 0.31
CA PRO A 103 17.03 -20.60 -0.79
C PRO A 103 15.88 -19.66 -0.38
N GLY A 104 15.53 -19.59 0.91
CA GLY A 104 14.59 -18.63 1.49
C GLY A 104 15.26 -17.49 2.29
N LEU A 105 16.59 -17.51 2.45
CA LEU A 105 17.36 -16.41 3.04
C LEU A 105 18.17 -15.71 1.95
N TYR A 106 17.94 -14.42 1.81
CA TYR A 106 18.79 -13.54 1.03
C TYR A 106 20.06 -13.23 1.82
N ASN A 107 21.22 -13.31 1.17
CA ASN A 107 22.47 -13.01 1.83
C ASN A 107 22.62 -11.48 1.98
N PRO A 108 22.66 -10.93 3.20
CA PRO A 108 22.94 -9.51 3.39
C PRO A 108 24.34 -9.14 2.87
N ASP A 109 25.28 -10.07 2.74
CA ASP A 109 26.66 -9.78 2.32
C ASP A 109 26.87 -9.80 0.79
N THR A 110 25.79 -9.95 0.01
CA THR A 110 25.83 -9.89 -1.47
C THR A 110 25.21 -8.61 -1.98
N TYR A 111 25.44 -7.50 -1.26
CA TYR A 111 25.19 -6.17 -1.80
C TYR A 111 25.95 -5.99 -3.12
N ALA A 112 25.35 -5.20 -4.01
CA ALA A 112 25.72 -4.83 -5.37
C ALA A 112 27.18 -4.41 -5.64
N ASP A 113 28.06 -4.44 -4.65
CA ASP A 113 29.46 -4.05 -4.78
C ASP A 113 30.30 -5.08 -5.55
N LYS A 114 29.78 -6.31 -5.75
CA LYS A 114 30.52 -7.41 -6.40
C LYS A 114 30.03 -7.79 -7.79
N GLN A 115 28.91 -7.25 -8.28
CA GLN A 115 28.39 -7.56 -9.62
C GLN A 115 27.95 -6.28 -10.32
N GLU A 116 28.55 -6.00 -11.48
CA GLU A 116 28.10 -4.94 -12.37
C GLU A 116 26.67 -5.24 -12.84
N HIS A 117 25.71 -4.39 -12.48
CA HIS A 117 24.35 -4.53 -12.97
C HIS A 117 24.26 -4.01 -14.40
N LEU A 118 23.65 -4.81 -15.27
CA LEU A 118 23.27 -4.38 -16.60
C LEU A 118 22.23 -3.26 -16.48
N ALA A 119 22.47 -2.15 -17.18
CA ALA A 119 21.76 -0.88 -16.99
C ALA A 119 20.23 -0.93 -17.17
N TYR A 120 19.68 -1.99 -17.79
CA TYR A 120 18.24 -2.10 -18.10
C TYR A 120 17.74 -3.54 -18.07
N ALA A 121 17.48 -4.07 -16.87
CA ALA A 121 16.77 -5.33 -16.65
C ALA A 121 15.44 -5.10 -15.92
N GLN A 122 14.70 -4.05 -16.30
CA GLN A 122 13.41 -3.75 -15.68
C GLN A 122 12.43 -4.91 -15.89
N ARG A 123 11.70 -5.27 -14.83
CA ARG A 123 10.64 -6.29 -14.93
C ARG A 123 9.45 -5.77 -15.74
N TYR A 124 8.61 -6.68 -16.23
CA TYR A 124 7.39 -6.27 -16.95
C TYR A 124 6.44 -5.50 -16.03
N TYR A 125 5.76 -4.51 -16.60
CA TYR A 125 4.86 -3.62 -15.88
C TYR A 125 3.82 -4.38 -15.02
N ASN A 126 3.24 -5.45 -15.56
CA ASN A 126 2.25 -6.24 -14.83
C ASN A 126 2.86 -7.09 -13.70
N ASP A 127 4.17 -7.35 -13.71
CA ASP A 127 4.84 -8.21 -12.73
C ASP A 127 5.19 -7.47 -11.45
N TYR A 128 5.39 -6.15 -11.52
CA TYR A 128 5.73 -5.33 -10.35
C TYR A 128 4.61 -4.42 -9.87
N THR A 129 3.47 -4.36 -10.58
CA THR A 129 2.32 -3.57 -10.16
C THR A 129 1.37 -4.37 -9.30
N CYS A 130 0.65 -3.69 -8.39
CA CYS A 130 -0.31 -4.36 -7.51
C CYS A 130 -1.55 -3.51 -7.24
N ASP A 131 -2.69 -4.15 -7.07
CA ASP A 131 -3.90 -3.45 -6.66
C ASP A 131 -3.87 -3.08 -5.17
N LEU A 132 -4.12 -1.81 -4.88
CA LEU A 132 -4.26 -1.29 -3.52
C LEU A 132 -5.73 -1.01 -3.21
N THR A 133 -6.10 -1.19 -1.95
CA THR A 133 -7.46 -0.98 -1.48
C THR A 133 -7.44 -0.21 -0.17
N ILE A 134 -8.09 0.94 -0.16
CA ILE A 134 -8.28 1.78 1.02
C ILE A 134 -9.73 1.63 1.46
N THR A 135 -9.94 1.30 2.73
CA THR A 135 -11.30 1.12 3.28
C THR A 135 -11.49 2.06 4.45
N LYS A 136 -12.52 2.91 4.39
CA LYS A 136 -12.93 3.72 5.53
C LYS A 136 -13.81 2.87 6.44
N LEU A 137 -13.37 2.73 7.69
CA LEU A 137 -14.06 1.99 8.74
C LEU A 137 -14.70 2.97 9.72
N GLU A 138 -16.00 2.81 9.96
CA GLU A 138 -16.77 3.55 10.94
C GLU A 138 -17.15 2.65 12.12
N LYS A 139 -17.08 3.22 13.32
CA LYS A 139 -17.49 2.54 14.56
C LYS A 139 -19.01 2.60 14.78
N PHE A 140 -19.65 3.67 14.32
CA PHE A 140 -21.08 3.89 14.48
C PHE A 140 -21.86 3.22 13.34
N GLY A 141 -23.10 2.79 13.62
CA GLY A 141 -23.99 2.16 12.63
C GLY A 141 -23.82 0.65 12.46
N VAL A 142 -23.05 -0.01 13.33
CA VAL A 142 -23.08 -1.47 13.47
C VAL A 142 -23.93 -1.84 14.68
N GLU A 143 -24.95 -2.66 14.46
CA GLU A 143 -25.78 -3.18 15.55
C GLU A 143 -24.92 -3.97 16.55
N LYS A 144 -24.96 -3.55 17.82
CA LYS A 144 -24.39 -4.34 18.89
C LYS A 144 -25.31 -5.55 19.08
N LYS A 145 -24.81 -6.75 18.81
CA LYS A 145 -25.51 -7.97 19.22
C LYS A 145 -25.54 -8.01 20.75
N SER A 146 -26.71 -7.81 21.34
CA SER A 146 -26.96 -8.06 22.76
C SER A 146 -27.29 -9.53 22.95
N GLU A 147 -26.53 -10.23 23.79
CA GLU A 147 -26.93 -11.55 24.25
C GLU A 147 -27.93 -11.39 25.41
N PRO A 148 -29.06 -12.11 25.42
CA PRO A 148 -29.98 -12.08 26.55
C PRO A 148 -29.26 -12.58 27.81
N GLY A 149 -29.34 -11.81 28.88
CA GLY A 149 -28.77 -12.20 30.17
C GLY A 149 -29.45 -13.46 30.70
N LEU A 150 -28.66 -14.44 31.12
CA LEU A 150 -29.16 -15.62 31.79
C LEU A 150 -29.65 -15.23 33.20
N ASN A 151 -30.80 -15.73 33.64
CA ASN A 151 -31.34 -15.53 35.00
C ASN A 151 -31.54 -14.07 35.43
N GLY A 152 -32.11 -13.22 34.56
CA GLY A 152 -32.46 -11.83 34.92
C GLY A 152 -31.27 -10.88 35.04
N ALA A 153 -30.06 -11.31 34.62
CA ALA A 153 -28.92 -10.42 34.47
C ALA A 153 -29.18 -9.40 33.35
N GLU A 154 -28.66 -8.18 33.50
CA GLU A 154 -28.72 -7.16 32.45
C GLU A 154 -28.07 -7.69 31.15
N PRO A 155 -28.65 -7.40 29.98
CA PRO A 155 -28.10 -7.85 28.71
C PRO A 155 -26.72 -7.22 28.46
N THR A 156 -25.69 -8.07 28.36
CA THR A 156 -24.32 -7.62 28.08
C THR A 156 -24.20 -7.23 26.60
N SER A 157 -23.93 -5.95 26.32
CA SER A 157 -23.65 -5.52 24.95
C SER A 157 -22.22 -5.95 24.54
N LYS A 158 -22.09 -6.90 23.60
CA LYS A 158 -20.78 -7.23 23.02
C LYS A 158 -20.33 -6.13 22.07
N ARG A 159 -19.01 -5.89 21.99
CA ARG A 159 -18.44 -5.04 20.92
C ARG A 159 -18.84 -5.68 19.58
N PRO A 160 -19.34 -4.89 18.61
CA PRO A 160 -19.71 -5.44 17.31
C PRO A 160 -18.50 -6.14 16.68
N SER A 161 -18.73 -7.32 16.09
CA SER A 161 -17.69 -8.15 15.47
C SER A 161 -17.15 -7.54 14.17
N GLU A 162 -17.89 -6.60 13.57
CA GLU A 162 -17.55 -5.95 12.31
C GLU A 162 -17.64 -4.43 12.44
N TYR A 163 -16.85 -3.71 11.63
CA TYR A 163 -16.95 -2.26 11.47
C TYR A 163 -17.78 -1.93 10.24
N GLN A 164 -18.50 -0.80 10.29
CA GLN A 164 -19.23 -0.33 9.12
C GLN A 164 -18.22 0.18 8.08
N LYS A 165 -18.20 -0.43 6.89
CA LYS A 165 -17.39 0.04 5.76
C LYS A 165 -18.14 1.16 5.06
N ALA A 166 -17.73 2.41 5.26
CA ALA A 166 -18.42 3.57 4.71
C ALA A 166 -18.19 3.71 3.20
N PHE A 167 -16.92 3.71 2.80
CA PHE A 167 -16.52 3.64 1.40
C PHE A 167 -15.24 2.84 1.25
N LYS A 168 -15.01 2.38 0.02
CA LYS A 168 -13.82 1.67 -0.41
C LYS A 168 -13.28 2.34 -1.66
N VAL A 169 -11.98 2.60 -1.67
CA VAL A 169 -11.25 3.08 -2.85
C VAL A 169 -10.35 1.96 -3.32
N ARG A 170 -10.47 1.59 -4.60
CA ARG A 170 -9.55 0.65 -5.25
C ARG A 170 -8.65 1.43 -6.20
N LEU A 171 -7.35 1.25 -6.06
CA LEU A 171 -6.33 1.78 -6.94
C LEU A 171 -5.76 0.60 -7.73
N GLY A 172 -5.91 0.64 -9.05
CA GLY A 172 -5.48 -0.41 -9.95
C GLY A 172 -4.01 -0.25 -10.36
N LYS A 173 -3.28 -1.37 -10.36
CA LYS A 173 -1.88 -1.44 -10.81
C LYS A 173 -0.97 -0.35 -10.22
N ALA A 174 -1.00 -0.22 -8.90
CA ALA A 174 -0.15 0.71 -8.19
C ALA A 174 1.27 0.18 -7.97
N TYR A 175 2.25 1.08 -7.93
CA TYR A 175 3.64 0.76 -7.60
C TYR A 175 4.34 1.97 -6.93
N PRO A 176 5.28 1.75 -6.01
CA PRO A 176 6.00 2.83 -5.35
C PRO A 176 6.99 3.45 -6.33
N TYR A 177 6.89 4.76 -6.55
CA TYR A 177 7.82 5.48 -7.43
C TYR A 177 8.83 6.31 -6.64
N SER A 178 8.43 6.79 -5.45
CA SER A 178 9.28 7.56 -4.56
C SER A 178 9.18 7.00 -3.14
N PHE A 179 10.34 6.97 -2.46
CA PHE A 179 10.48 6.48 -1.10
C PHE A 179 11.41 7.41 -0.33
N ASN A 180 10.88 8.03 0.73
CA ASN A 180 11.59 8.98 1.57
C ASN A 180 11.54 8.50 3.03
N THR A 181 12.69 8.47 3.69
CA THR A 181 12.78 8.20 5.13
C THR A 181 12.98 9.50 5.89
N VAL A 182 12.31 9.65 7.03
CA VAL A 182 12.55 10.78 7.93
C VAL A 182 13.97 10.69 8.52
N PRO A 183 14.70 11.81 8.66
CA PRO A 183 16.05 11.79 9.22
C PRO A 183 16.06 11.24 10.65
N TYR A 184 16.99 10.32 10.92
CA TYR A 184 17.27 9.84 12.27
C TYR A 184 18.01 10.95 13.04
N SER A 185 17.31 11.61 13.96
CA SER A 185 17.89 12.64 14.83
C SER A 185 17.71 12.26 16.29
N ALA A 186 18.76 12.45 17.10
CA ALA A 186 18.75 12.15 18.54
C ALA A 186 18.09 13.27 19.38
N GLY A 187 17.60 14.35 18.76
CA GLY A 187 17.12 15.55 19.46
C GLY A 187 15.69 15.45 19.99
N GLN A 188 14.70 15.32 19.11
CA GLN A 188 13.28 15.24 19.49
C GLN A 188 12.83 13.78 19.53
N SER A 189 12.01 13.44 20.53
CA SER A 189 11.40 12.11 20.65
C SER A 189 10.23 12.01 19.69
N GLU A 190 10.50 11.56 18.47
CA GLU A 190 9.49 11.22 17.47
C GLU A 190 9.69 9.77 17.00
N ALA A 191 8.59 9.09 16.68
CA ALA A 191 8.68 7.79 16.04
C ALA A 191 9.28 7.96 14.64
N VAL A 192 10.16 7.04 14.25
CA VAL A 192 10.74 7.03 12.91
C VAL A 192 9.62 6.70 11.91
N LYS A 193 9.49 7.51 10.86
CA LYS A 193 8.49 7.31 9.81
C LYS A 193 9.16 7.19 8.45
N CYS A 194 8.47 6.52 7.54
CA CYS A 194 8.79 6.52 6.12
C CYS A 194 7.56 6.91 5.30
N SER A 195 7.78 7.71 4.27
CA SER A 195 6.74 8.19 3.37
C SER A 195 7.01 7.61 1.98
N VAL A 196 5.95 7.05 1.38
CA VAL A 196 6.00 6.35 0.10
C VAL A 196 4.95 6.97 -0.80
N ALA A 197 5.36 7.34 -2.01
CA ALA A 197 4.46 7.84 -3.02
C ALA A 197 4.27 6.80 -4.13
N PHE A 198 3.02 6.61 -4.56
CA PHE A 198 2.63 5.61 -5.54
C PHE A 198 2.04 6.26 -6.79
N PHE A 199 2.42 5.71 -7.94
CA PHE A 199 1.63 5.82 -9.16
C PHE A 199 0.63 4.69 -9.23
N TYR A 200 -0.50 4.92 -9.91
CA TYR A 200 -1.53 3.92 -10.19
C TYR A 200 -2.25 4.28 -11.50
N GLU A 201 -2.82 3.30 -12.18
CA GLU A 201 -3.45 3.52 -13.50
C GLU A 201 -4.86 4.10 -13.39
N TYR A 202 -5.66 3.62 -12.45
CA TYR A 202 -7.05 4.04 -12.29
C TYR A 202 -7.51 3.93 -10.86
N GLN A 203 -8.41 4.84 -10.45
CA GLN A 203 -9.12 4.75 -9.18
C GLN A 203 -10.62 4.48 -9.37
N HIS A 204 -11.16 3.69 -8.46
CA HIS A 204 -12.59 3.38 -8.39
C HIS A 204 -13.10 3.52 -6.94
N PHE A 205 -14.07 4.42 -6.74
CA PHE A 205 -14.77 4.58 -5.49
C PHE A 205 -16.01 3.68 -5.46
N VAL A 206 -16.11 2.87 -4.41
CA VAL A 206 -17.30 2.08 -4.08
C VAL A 206 -17.86 2.64 -2.78
N PHE A 207 -18.99 3.33 -2.88
CA PHE A 207 -19.76 3.75 -1.73
C PHE A 207 -20.73 2.63 -1.38
N LYS A 208 -20.95 2.41 -0.08
CA LYS A 208 -22.08 1.59 0.35
C LYS A 208 -23.37 2.33 -0.09
N PRO A 209 -24.34 1.65 -0.73
CA PRO A 209 -25.63 2.25 -1.04
C PRO A 209 -26.36 2.70 0.23
#